data_AF-A0A2U0S0A8-F1
#
_entry.id   AF-A0A2U0S0A8-F1
#
_cell.length_a   1.000
_cell.length_b   1.000
_cell.length_c   1.000
_cell.angle_alpha   90.00
_cell.angle_beta   90.00
_cell.angle_gamma   90.00
#
_symmetry.space_group_name_H-M   'P 1'
#
loop_
_entity.id
_entity.type
_entity.pdbx_description
1 polymer ?
#
loop_
_entity_poly.entity_id
_entity_poly.type
_entity_poly.pdbx_seq_one_letter_code
_entity_poly.pdbx_strand_id
1 'polypeptide(L)'
;MASWTDWKLNDIIYGLVLPIIVAFLIIIFPLELRGILQEVDSSGTLNAILVDGLGEALLTVAIPLFAGLIWNKWAGGGAGFICGSIYALYVNDVYAAAQLFQANMMIGDIANLGFVVSAMLVGFIAGSLNRGSYSFRRMLVAALVAGMVAGSFQLWTSLASPINMITDIPYSAFLILLPRIIYGVIIPIFVTLFGWFGISPRQMM
;
A
#
# COMPACT_ATOMS: atom_id res chain seq x y z
N MET A 1 -31.90 5.93 -15.82
CA MET A 1 -31.05 6.65 -14.85
C MET A 1 -31.83 6.72 -13.56
N ALA A 2 -31.23 6.38 -12.41
CA ALA A 2 -31.90 6.49 -11.11
C ALA A 2 -32.06 7.99 -10.77
N SER A 3 -33.23 8.39 -10.27
CA SER A 3 -33.47 9.74 -9.75
C SER A 3 -32.87 9.88 -8.36
N TRP A 4 -32.48 11.08 -7.96
CA TRP A 4 -31.94 11.38 -6.62
C TRP A 4 -32.93 11.12 -5.47
N THR A 5 -34.19 10.83 -5.80
CA THR A 5 -35.27 10.50 -4.86
C THR A 5 -35.55 8.99 -4.77
N ASP A 6 -34.95 8.16 -5.64
CA ASP A 6 -35.23 6.72 -5.72
C ASP A 6 -34.35 5.90 -4.76
N TRP A 7 -34.27 6.29 -3.49
CA TRP A 7 -33.44 5.57 -2.50
C TRP A 7 -34.13 4.28 -2.06
N LYS A 8 -33.44 3.15 -2.25
CA LYS A 8 -33.86 1.86 -1.70
C LYS A 8 -33.17 1.62 -0.36
N LEU A 9 -33.79 0.79 0.47
CA LEU A 9 -33.17 0.34 1.73
C LEU A 9 -31.78 -0.27 1.49
N ASN A 10 -31.60 -0.98 0.37
CA ASN A 10 -30.30 -1.53 -0.03
C ASN A 10 -29.26 -0.43 -0.28
N ASP A 11 -29.64 0.72 -0.86
CA ASP A 11 -28.71 1.83 -1.10
C ASP A 11 -28.22 2.42 0.22
N ILE A 12 -29.09 2.49 1.23
CA ILE A 12 -28.73 2.92 2.59
C ILE A 12 -27.83 1.88 3.28
N ILE A 13 -28.15 0.59 3.17
CA ILE A 13 -27.37 -0.48 3.80
C ILE A 13 -25.96 -0.55 3.18
N TYR A 14 -25.85 -0.62 1.85
CA TYR A 14 -24.56 -0.76 1.18
C TYR A 14 -23.78 0.54 1.07
N GLY A 15 -24.46 1.69 0.97
CA GLY A 15 -23.83 3.00 0.84
C GLY A 15 -23.46 3.67 2.16
N LEU A 16 -24.10 3.30 3.28
CA LEU A 16 -23.89 3.96 4.58
C LEU A 16 -23.61 2.98 5.72
N VAL A 17 -24.53 2.03 5.99
CA VAL A 17 -24.42 1.16 7.17
C VAL A 17 -23.19 0.27 7.10
N LEU A 18 -23.01 -0.43 5.98
CA LEU A 18 -21.89 -1.35 5.80
C LEU A 18 -20.53 -0.61 5.82
N PRO A 19 -20.32 0.52 5.11
CA PRO A 19 -19.10 1.32 5.25
C PRO A 19 -18.81 1.78 6.68
N ILE A 20 -19.82 2.17 7.46
CA ILE A 20 -19.63 2.57 8.87
C ILE A 20 -19.17 1.38 9.71
N ILE A 21 -19.80 0.21 9.56
CA ILE A 21 -19.37 -1.02 10.26
C ILE A 21 -17.92 -1.35 9.90
N VAL A 22 -17.58 -1.31 8.61
CA VAL A 22 -16.20 -1.55 8.14
C VAL A 22 -15.24 -0.52 8.72
N ALA A 23 -15.61 0.76 8.79
CA ALA A 23 -14.78 1.80 9.41
C ALA A 23 -14.51 1.51 10.90
N PHE A 24 -15.53 1.09 11.66
CA PHE A 24 -15.33 0.66 13.04
C PHE A 24 -14.41 -0.56 13.15
N LEU A 25 -14.57 -1.55 12.27
CA LEU A 25 -13.67 -2.71 12.23
C LEU A 25 -12.23 -2.29 11.91
N ILE A 26 -12.02 -1.38 10.96
CA ILE A 26 -10.69 -0.86 10.62
C ILE A 26 -10.03 -0.12 11.80
N ILE A 27 -10.81 0.54 12.66
CA ILE A 27 -10.27 1.24 13.83
C ILE A 27 -9.99 0.27 14.98
N ILE A 28 -10.97 -0.58 15.32
CA ILE A 28 -10.90 -1.46 16.49
C ILE A 28 -9.89 -2.58 16.26
N PHE A 29 -9.86 -3.16 15.05
CA PHE A 29 -9.07 -4.35 14.79
C PHE A 29 -7.57 -4.12 15.01
N PRO A 30 -6.90 -3.08 14.47
CA PRO A 30 -5.47 -2.84 14.75
C PRO A 30 -5.19 -2.52 16.22
N LEU A 31 -6.10 -1.82 16.90
CA LEU A 31 -5.93 -1.44 18.32
C LEU A 31 -5.91 -2.68 19.22
N GLU A 32 -6.85 -3.60 19.02
CA GLU A 32 -6.98 -4.81 19.83
C GLU A 32 -6.02 -5.92 19.36
N LEU A 33 -5.86 -6.09 18.04
CA LEU A 33 -5.00 -7.12 17.47
C LEU A 33 -3.56 -6.95 17.93
N ARG A 34 -3.08 -5.70 18.07
CA ARG A 34 -1.71 -5.45 18.52
C ARG A 34 -1.44 -6.04 19.91
N GLY A 35 -2.37 -5.84 20.85
CA GLY A 35 -2.29 -6.41 22.20
C GLY A 35 -2.33 -7.93 22.18
N ILE A 36 -3.29 -8.51 21.45
CA ILE A 36 -3.43 -9.97 21.32
C ILE A 36 -2.17 -10.60 20.72
N LEU A 37 -1.60 -9.99 19.66
CA LEU A 37 -0.39 -10.51 19.02
C LEU A 37 0.85 -10.36 19.91
N GLN A 38 0.91 -9.37 20.80
CA GLN A 38 2.01 -9.26 21.77
C GLN A 38 2.00 -10.39 22.80
N GLU A 39 0.82 -10.89 23.17
CA GLU A 39 0.71 -12.04 24.09
C GLU A 39 1.18 -13.36 23.45
N VAL A 40 0.99 -13.50 22.13
CA VAL A 40 1.36 -14.72 21.37
C VAL A 40 2.80 -14.65 20.86
N ASP A 41 3.27 -13.46 20.48
CA ASP A 41 4.62 -13.23 19.97
C ASP A 41 5.27 -12.01 20.64
N SER A 42 5.99 -12.29 21.73
CA SER A 42 6.74 -11.28 22.47
C SER A 42 7.91 -10.69 21.68
N SER A 43 8.31 -11.29 20.54
CA SER A 43 9.35 -10.72 19.66
C SER A 43 8.84 -9.51 18.86
N GLY A 44 7.52 -9.37 18.75
CA GLY A 44 6.88 -8.31 17.97
C GLY A 44 6.91 -8.52 16.46
N THR A 45 7.41 -9.66 15.98
CA THR A 45 7.50 -9.97 14.54
C THR A 45 6.13 -10.07 13.88
N LEU A 46 5.17 -10.73 14.54
CA LEU A 46 3.80 -10.83 14.04
C LEU A 46 3.12 -9.48 13.95
N ASN A 47 3.38 -8.58 14.90
CA ASN A 47 2.87 -7.21 14.84
C ASN A 47 3.47 -6.43 13.67
N ALA A 48 4.80 -6.53 13.48
CA ALA A 48 5.49 -5.89 12.39
C ALA A 48 4.97 -6.34 11.01
N ILE A 49 4.54 -7.61 10.87
CA ILE A 49 4.02 -8.15 9.61
C ILE A 49 2.53 -7.85 9.43
N LEU A 50 1.70 -8.17 10.43
CA LEU A 50 0.24 -8.21 10.29
C LEU A 50 -0.46 -6.88 10.56
N VAL A 51 0.20 -5.98 11.29
CA VAL A 51 -0.36 -4.66 11.63
C VAL A 51 0.37 -3.59 10.82
N ASP A 52 1.65 -3.37 11.11
CA ASP A 52 2.42 -2.28 10.49
C ASP A 52 2.76 -2.58 9.02
N GLY A 53 3.22 -3.80 8.73
CA GLY A 53 3.58 -4.24 7.38
C GLY A 53 2.40 -4.33 6.43
N LEU A 54 1.20 -4.64 6.95
CA LEU A 54 -0.03 -4.63 6.16
C LEU A 54 -0.44 -3.21 5.78
N GLY A 55 -0.33 -2.26 6.71
CA GLY A 55 -0.56 -0.84 6.46
C GLY A 55 0.41 -0.28 5.41
N GLU A 56 1.71 -0.56 5.56
CA GLU A 56 2.73 -0.20 4.56
C GLU A 56 2.36 -0.76 3.19
N ALA A 57 2.13 -2.07 3.12
CA ALA A 57 1.95 -2.76 1.86
C ALA A 57 0.69 -2.29 1.13
N LEU A 58 -0.39 -1.98 1.86
CA LEU A 58 -1.59 -1.42 1.26
C LEU A 58 -1.36 -0.03 0.66
N LEU A 59 -0.80 0.89 1.44
CA LEU A 59 -0.66 2.29 1.05
C LEU A 59 0.48 2.50 0.04
N THR A 60 1.59 1.79 0.19
CA THR A 60 2.77 2.00 -0.65
C THR A 60 2.84 1.05 -1.85
N VAL A 61 2.09 -0.06 -1.85
CA VAL A 61 2.15 -1.06 -2.93
C VAL A 61 0.77 -1.33 -3.52
N ALA A 62 -0.18 -1.79 -2.72
CA ALA A 62 -1.43 -2.35 -3.22
C ALA A 62 -2.27 -1.32 -4.00
N ILE A 63 -2.57 -0.17 -3.37
CA ILE A 63 -3.40 0.87 -3.96
C ILE A 63 -2.72 1.48 -5.20
N PRO A 64 -1.44 1.89 -5.14
CA PRO A 64 -0.74 2.44 -6.32
C PRO A 64 -0.65 1.44 -7.47
N LEU A 65 -0.36 0.18 -7.18
CA LEU A 65 -0.24 -0.88 -8.18
C LEU A 65 -1.61 -1.21 -8.79
N PHE A 66 -2.68 -1.29 -7.98
CA PHE A 66 -4.05 -1.45 -8.46
C PHE A 66 -4.43 -0.33 -9.41
N ALA A 67 -4.25 0.93 -8.99
CA ALA A 67 -4.54 2.10 -9.82
C ALA A 67 -3.69 2.13 -11.10
N GLY A 68 -2.41 1.77 -11.02
CA GLY A 68 -1.51 1.67 -12.16
C GLY A 68 -1.98 0.66 -13.20
N LEU A 69 -2.32 -0.55 -12.75
CA LEU A 69 -2.74 -1.65 -13.60
C LEU A 69 -4.11 -1.42 -14.24
N ILE A 70 -5.10 -0.93 -13.47
CA ILE A 70 -6.49 -0.78 -13.93
C ILE A 70 -6.72 0.52 -14.72
N TRP A 71 -6.12 1.64 -14.32
CA TRP A 71 -6.27 2.93 -14.98
C TRP A 71 -5.11 3.20 -15.93
N ASN A 72 -3.97 3.66 -15.42
CA ASN A 72 -2.77 4.01 -16.21
C ASN A 72 -1.61 4.42 -15.28
N LYS A 73 -0.44 4.66 -15.86
CA LYS A 73 0.77 5.11 -15.15
C LYS A 73 0.59 6.37 -14.29
N TRP A 74 -0.23 7.33 -14.73
CA TRP A 74 -0.46 8.58 -14.00
C TRP A 74 -1.37 8.36 -12.80
N ALA A 75 -2.43 7.56 -12.97
CA ALA A 75 -3.28 7.16 -11.85
C ALA A 75 -2.50 6.35 -10.80
N GLY A 76 -1.67 5.40 -11.24
CA GLY A 76 -0.79 4.65 -10.35
C GLY A 76 0.23 5.54 -9.63
N GLY A 77 0.93 6.40 -10.37
CA GLY A 77 1.91 7.33 -9.78
C GLY A 77 1.28 8.36 -8.83
N GLY A 78 0.11 8.90 -9.17
CA GLY A 78 -0.62 9.85 -8.33
C GLY A 78 -1.18 9.20 -7.06
N ALA A 79 -1.77 7.99 -7.18
CA ALA A 79 -2.18 7.21 -6.01
C ALA A 79 -0.97 6.87 -5.13
N GLY A 80 0.16 6.49 -5.73
CA GLY A 80 1.44 6.29 -5.05
C GLY A 80 1.91 7.52 -4.28
N PHE A 81 1.88 8.70 -4.89
CA PHE A 81 2.27 9.94 -4.23
C PHE A 81 1.40 10.21 -3.00
N ILE A 82 0.06 10.13 -3.14
CA ILE A 82 -0.87 10.43 -2.06
C ILE A 82 -0.74 9.39 -0.94
N CYS A 83 -0.86 8.11 -1.25
CA CYS A 83 -0.83 7.04 -0.24
C CYS A 83 0.56 6.90 0.40
N GLY A 84 1.64 7.05 -0.37
CA GLY A 84 3.00 7.09 0.14
C GLY A 84 3.25 8.28 1.06
N SER A 85 2.72 9.47 0.74
CA SER A 85 2.81 10.65 1.62
C SER A 85 2.06 10.46 2.93
N ILE A 86 0.87 9.85 2.89
CA ILE A 86 0.10 9.51 4.10
C ILE A 86 0.88 8.53 4.96
N TYR A 87 1.46 7.50 4.35
CA TYR A 87 2.25 6.51 5.08
C TYR A 87 3.53 7.11 5.68
N ALA A 88 4.25 7.97 4.95
CA ALA A 88 5.42 8.69 5.45
C ALA A 88 5.09 9.58 6.67
N LEU A 89 3.93 10.24 6.65
CA LEU A 89 3.40 11.00 7.79
C LEU A 89 3.08 10.08 8.98
N TYR A 90 2.41 8.96 8.75
CA TYR A 90 2.13 7.96 9.79
C TYR A 90 3.41 7.44 10.44
N VAL A 91 4.39 7.05 9.63
CA VAL A 91 5.68 6.55 10.13
C VAL A 91 6.36 7.59 11.00
N ASN A 92 6.44 8.84 10.54
CA ASN A 92 7.03 9.93 11.33
C ASN A 92 6.33 10.10 12.69
N ASP A 93 5.00 10.07 12.72
CA ASP A 93 4.21 10.18 13.95
C ASP A 93 4.46 9.00 14.90
N VAL A 94 4.50 7.76 14.38
CA VAL A 94 4.78 6.55 15.17
C VAL A 94 6.17 6.61 15.81
N TYR A 95 7.20 6.99 15.06
CA TYR A 95 8.56 7.07 15.58
C TYR A 95 8.72 8.21 16.58
N ALA A 96 8.04 9.34 16.38
CA ALA A 96 8.00 10.44 17.34
C ALA A 96 7.29 10.02 18.64
N ALA A 97 6.13 9.36 18.54
CA ALA A 97 5.35 8.88 19.68
C ALA A 97 6.11 7.81 20.49
N ALA A 98 6.86 6.94 19.81
CA ALA A 98 7.66 5.90 20.45
C ALA A 98 8.97 6.41 21.10
N GLN A 99 9.28 7.72 20.99
CA GLN A 99 10.52 8.33 21.46
C GLN A 99 11.80 7.66 20.93
N LEU A 100 11.69 6.88 19.84
CA LEU A 100 12.80 6.15 19.23
C LEU A 100 13.81 7.11 18.59
N PHE A 101 13.34 8.29 18.20
CA PHE A 101 14.15 9.38 17.70
C PHE A 101 13.75 10.69 18.39
N GLN A 102 14.68 11.64 18.52
CA GLN A 102 14.30 13.01 18.90
C GLN A 102 13.27 13.52 17.87
N ALA A 103 12.24 14.24 18.33
CA ALA A 103 11.02 14.60 17.58
C ALA A 103 11.22 15.29 16.21
N ASN A 104 12.46 15.58 15.81
CA ASN A 104 12.82 16.22 14.55
C ASN A 104 13.75 15.38 13.64
N MET A 105 14.18 14.17 14.01
CA MET A 105 15.21 13.46 13.23
C MET A 105 14.67 12.77 11.97
N MET A 106 13.39 12.39 11.92
CA MET A 106 12.77 11.87 10.69
C MET A 106 12.26 12.96 9.74
N ILE A 107 12.22 14.21 10.21
CA ILE A 107 11.86 15.37 9.39
C ILE A 107 13.03 15.67 8.47
N GLY A 108 12.86 15.40 7.17
CA GLY A 108 13.91 15.57 6.17
C GLY A 108 14.82 14.35 5.98
N ASP A 109 14.50 13.21 6.61
CA ASP A 109 15.23 11.96 6.37
C ASP A 109 14.87 11.36 5.00
N ILE A 110 15.89 10.89 4.28
CA ILE A 110 15.76 10.34 2.92
C ILE A 110 14.94 9.05 2.88
N ALA A 111 14.96 8.22 3.92
CA ALA A 111 14.16 7.00 3.98
C ALA A 111 12.67 7.30 4.11
N ASN A 112 12.32 8.40 4.77
CA ASN A 112 10.94 8.85 4.86
C ASN A 112 10.40 9.27 3.47
N LEU A 113 11.21 10.00 2.70
CA LEU A 113 10.92 10.28 1.29
C LEU A 113 10.94 9.01 0.42
N GLY A 114 11.73 8.01 0.82
CA GLY A 114 11.76 6.68 0.24
C GLY A 114 10.36 6.08 0.12
N PHE A 115 9.54 6.15 1.17
CA PHE A 115 8.18 5.60 1.16
C PHE A 115 7.29 6.27 0.11
N VAL A 116 7.42 7.59 -0.05
CA VAL A 116 6.65 8.36 -1.03
C VAL A 116 7.07 7.99 -2.44
N VAL A 117 8.36 8.07 -2.73
CA VAL A 117 8.89 7.86 -4.08
C VAL A 117 8.77 6.39 -4.48
N SER A 118 9.01 5.45 -3.58
CA SER A 118 8.83 4.03 -3.86
C SER A 118 7.37 3.72 -4.22
N ALA A 119 6.39 4.26 -3.49
CA ALA A 119 4.98 4.10 -3.80
C ALA A 119 4.59 4.69 -5.17
N MET A 120 5.10 5.87 -5.50
CA MET A 120 4.95 6.48 -6.83
C MET A 120 5.50 5.58 -7.94
N LEU A 121 6.72 5.05 -7.73
CA LEU A 121 7.39 4.20 -8.70
C LEU A 121 6.63 2.89 -8.92
N VAL A 122 6.13 2.25 -7.86
CA VAL A 122 5.32 1.02 -7.97
C VAL A 122 4.16 1.26 -8.94
N GLY A 123 3.33 2.27 -8.68
CA GLY A 123 2.14 2.52 -9.50
C GLY A 123 2.47 2.98 -10.92
N PHE A 124 3.46 3.86 -11.07
CA PHE A 124 3.84 4.41 -12.37
C PHE A 124 4.46 3.36 -13.29
N ILE A 125 5.37 2.52 -12.76
CA ILE A 125 6.02 1.44 -13.53
C ILE A 125 4.99 0.39 -13.92
N ALA A 126 4.14 -0.05 -12.98
CA ALA A 126 3.11 -1.05 -13.25
C ALA A 126 2.17 -0.58 -14.38
N GLY A 127 1.68 0.66 -14.32
CA GLY A 127 0.83 1.20 -15.37
C GLY A 127 1.54 1.43 -16.70
N SER A 128 2.82 1.79 -16.67
CA SER A 128 3.63 1.99 -17.88
C SER A 128 3.92 0.68 -18.62
N LEU A 129 4.23 -0.39 -17.88
CA LEU A 129 4.51 -1.71 -18.44
C LEU A 129 3.23 -2.43 -18.87
N ASN A 130 2.15 -2.30 -18.09
CA ASN A 130 0.88 -2.93 -18.44
C ASN A 130 0.27 -2.32 -19.71
N ARG A 131 0.46 -1.01 -19.94
CA ARG A 131 -0.16 -0.23 -21.05
C ARG A 131 -1.68 -0.44 -21.16
N GLY A 132 -2.33 -0.79 -20.05
CA GLY A 132 -3.75 -1.13 -19.95
C GLY A 132 -4.16 -2.41 -20.68
N SER A 133 -3.27 -3.39 -20.75
CA SER A 133 -3.65 -4.74 -21.12
C SER A 133 -4.43 -5.42 -19.99
N TYR A 134 -5.45 -6.20 -20.34
CA TYR A 134 -6.18 -7.07 -19.40
C TYR A 134 -5.61 -8.48 -19.32
N SER A 135 -4.51 -8.77 -20.00
CA SER A 135 -3.86 -10.06 -19.88
C SER A 135 -3.26 -10.22 -18.47
N PHE A 136 -3.79 -11.18 -17.70
CA PHE A 136 -3.30 -11.49 -16.35
C PHE A 136 -1.78 -11.66 -16.32
N ARG A 137 -1.22 -12.38 -17.31
CA ARG A 137 0.22 -12.60 -17.43
C ARG A 137 1.01 -11.30 -17.52
N ARG A 138 0.51 -10.31 -18.29
CA ARG A 138 1.17 -9.02 -18.44
C ARG A 138 1.05 -8.17 -17.18
N MET A 139 -0.12 -8.18 -16.54
CA MET A 139 -0.32 -7.50 -15.27
C MET A 139 0.59 -8.05 -14.18
N LEU A 140 0.72 -9.37 -14.09
CA LEU A 140 1.62 -10.05 -13.15
C LEU A 140 3.08 -9.64 -13.36
N VAL A 141 3.58 -9.67 -14.61
CA VAL A 141 4.97 -9.27 -14.89
C VAL A 141 5.18 -7.79 -14.61
N ALA A 142 4.25 -6.92 -15.03
CA ALA A 142 4.33 -5.49 -14.76
C ALA A 142 4.36 -5.18 -13.26
N ALA A 143 3.52 -5.86 -12.48
CA ALA A 143 3.42 -5.74 -11.04
C ALA A 143 4.69 -6.21 -10.32
N LEU A 144 5.22 -7.38 -10.66
CA LEU A 144 6.45 -7.91 -10.08
C LEU A 144 7.65 -7.02 -10.38
N VAL A 145 7.81 -6.56 -11.63
CA VAL A 145 8.89 -5.64 -12.00
C VAL A 145 8.78 -4.32 -11.24
N ALA A 146 7.58 -3.76 -11.15
CA ALA A 146 7.35 -2.53 -10.40
C ALA A 146 7.68 -2.70 -8.90
N GLY A 147 7.22 -3.79 -8.29
CA GLY A 147 7.50 -4.12 -6.89
C GLY A 147 8.99 -4.28 -6.61
N MET A 148 9.73 -4.97 -7.47
CA MET A 148 11.18 -5.18 -7.32
C MET A 148 11.99 -3.88 -7.46
N VAL A 149 11.64 -3.03 -8.45
CA VAL A 149 12.33 -1.75 -8.66
C VAL A 149 12.06 -0.81 -7.50
N ALA A 150 10.81 -0.64 -7.12
CA ALA A 150 10.45 0.25 -6.01
C ALA A 150 10.94 -0.26 -4.65
N GLY A 151 10.93 -1.58 -4.43
CA GLY A 151 11.47 -2.17 -3.21
C GLY A 151 12.99 -1.99 -3.10
N SER A 152 13.72 -2.18 -4.21
CA SER A 152 15.15 -1.86 -4.26
C SER A 152 15.42 -0.38 -3.97
N PHE A 153 14.56 0.52 -4.48
CA PHE A 153 14.65 1.95 -4.21
C PHE A 153 14.38 2.29 -2.73
N GLN A 154 13.36 1.67 -2.12
CA GLN A 154 13.07 1.82 -0.69
C GLN A 154 14.25 1.32 0.16
N LEU A 155 14.82 0.16 -0.18
CA LEU A 155 15.98 -0.39 0.50
C LEU A 155 17.17 0.57 0.42
N TRP A 156 17.44 1.10 -0.76
CA TRP A 156 18.53 2.07 -0.96
C TRP A 156 18.34 3.36 -0.15
N THR A 157 17.15 3.96 -0.17
CA THR A 157 16.87 5.17 0.64
C THR A 157 16.98 4.90 2.14
N SER A 158 16.56 3.71 2.58
CA SER A 158 16.67 3.28 3.98
C SER A 158 18.13 3.03 4.41
N LEU A 159 18.99 2.52 3.51
CA LEU A 159 20.43 2.38 3.74
C LEU A 159 21.16 3.73 3.73
N ALA A 160 20.68 4.69 2.95
CA ALA A 160 21.26 6.03 2.85
C ALA A 160 20.86 6.96 4.01
N SER A 161 19.96 6.51 4.89
CA SER A 161 19.44 7.29 6.01
C SER A 161 20.52 7.56 7.07
N PRO A 162 20.76 8.83 7.45
CA PRO A 162 21.70 9.19 8.51
C PRO A 162 21.34 8.66 9.91
N ILE A 163 20.08 8.27 10.13
CA ILE A 163 19.60 7.73 11.41
C ILE A 163 19.71 6.20 11.50
N ASN A 164 20.40 5.57 10.53
CA ASN A 164 20.62 4.11 10.48
C ASN A 164 19.32 3.30 10.59
N MET A 165 18.32 3.62 9.76
CA MET A 165 17.04 2.87 9.72
C MET A 165 17.22 1.38 9.43
N ILE A 166 18.34 0.97 8.83
CA ILE A 166 18.70 -0.42 8.60
C ILE A 166 19.97 -0.76 9.37
N THR A 167 19.86 -1.74 10.25
CA THR A 167 20.98 -2.32 11.00
C THR A 167 21.33 -3.73 10.51
N ASP A 168 20.35 -4.46 9.96
CA ASP A 168 20.52 -5.79 9.35
C ASP A 168 20.05 -5.76 7.89
N ILE A 169 21.01 -5.74 6.95
CA ILE A 169 20.73 -5.59 5.53
C ILE A 169 19.91 -6.77 4.97
N PRO A 170 20.32 -8.05 5.16
CA PRO A 170 19.52 -9.20 4.71
C PRO A 170 18.08 -9.17 5.23
N TYR A 171 17.90 -8.89 6.52
CA TYR A 171 16.58 -8.90 7.15
C TYR A 171 15.70 -7.74 6.65
N SER A 172 16.23 -6.51 6.59
CA SER A 172 15.49 -5.36 6.08
C SER A 172 15.16 -5.49 4.59
N ALA A 173 16.07 -6.05 3.78
CA ALA A 173 15.79 -6.33 2.37
C ALA A 173 14.62 -7.32 2.23
N PHE A 174 14.59 -8.37 3.05
CA PHE A 174 13.49 -9.33 3.08
C PHE A 174 12.16 -8.66 3.45
N LEU A 175 12.11 -7.89 4.53
CA LEU A 175 10.89 -7.20 4.97
C LEU A 175 10.38 -6.17 3.96
N ILE A 176 11.27 -5.49 3.24
CA ILE A 176 10.89 -4.50 2.22
C ILE A 176 10.41 -5.19 0.93
N LEU A 177 11.13 -6.20 0.44
CA LEU A 177 10.85 -6.82 -0.85
C LEU A 177 9.70 -7.82 -0.79
N LEU A 178 9.58 -8.59 0.30
CA LEU A 178 8.59 -9.66 0.39
C LEU A 178 7.14 -9.16 0.20
N PRO A 179 6.67 -8.12 0.91
CA PRO A 179 5.32 -7.60 0.68
C PRO A 179 5.13 -7.12 -0.76
N ARG A 180 6.13 -6.46 -1.34
CA ARG A 180 6.07 -5.98 -2.73
C ARG A 180 5.92 -7.11 -3.74
N ILE A 181 6.56 -8.26 -3.49
CA ILE A 181 6.40 -9.47 -4.29
C ILE A 181 5.00 -10.07 -4.08
N ILE A 182 4.58 -10.24 -2.83
CA ILE A 182 3.26 -10.82 -2.48
C ILE A 182 2.13 -10.00 -3.12
N TYR A 183 2.12 -8.68 -2.93
CA TYR A 183 1.13 -7.79 -3.53
C TYR A 183 1.30 -7.66 -5.04
N GLY A 184 2.52 -7.83 -5.55
CA GLY A 184 2.79 -7.98 -6.98
C GLY A 184 2.09 -9.19 -7.61
N VAL A 185 1.76 -10.22 -6.83
CA VAL A 185 0.95 -11.37 -7.27
C VAL A 185 -0.53 -11.16 -6.99
N ILE A 186 -0.88 -10.71 -5.79
CA ILE A 186 -2.28 -10.60 -5.32
C ILE A 186 -3.06 -9.54 -6.12
N ILE A 187 -2.47 -8.39 -6.38
CA ILE A 187 -3.21 -7.27 -6.98
C ILE A 187 -3.59 -7.51 -8.44
N PRO A 188 -2.74 -8.09 -9.31
CA PRO A 188 -3.18 -8.54 -10.63
C PRO A 188 -4.43 -9.44 -10.59
N ILE A 189 -4.58 -10.30 -9.58
CA ILE A 189 -5.79 -11.14 -9.40
C ILE A 189 -6.99 -10.24 -9.16
N PHE A 190 -6.91 -9.30 -8.21
CA PHE A 190 -7.99 -8.36 -7.94
C PHE A 190 -8.32 -7.50 -9.16
N VAL A 191 -7.32 -6.96 -9.88
CA VAL A 191 -7.56 -6.15 -11.08
C VAL A 191 -8.26 -6.97 -12.16
N THR A 192 -7.89 -8.24 -12.34
CA THR A 192 -8.60 -9.15 -13.27
C THR A 192 -10.05 -9.36 -12.84
N LEU A 193 -10.31 -9.61 -11.56
CA LEU A 193 -11.68 -9.76 -11.03
C LEU A 193 -12.52 -8.49 -11.26
N PHE A 194 -11.97 -7.32 -10.96
CA PHE A 194 -12.65 -6.03 -11.19
C PHE A 194 -12.89 -5.79 -12.69
N GLY A 195 -11.98 -6.23 -13.54
CA GLY A 195 -12.15 -6.24 -15.00
C GLY A 195 -13.34 -7.09 -15.45
N TRP A 196 -13.59 -8.24 -14.84
CA TRP A 196 -14.75 -9.09 -15.17
C TRP A 196 -16.09 -8.45 -14.82
N PHE A 197 -16.13 -7.62 -13.77
CA PHE A 197 -17.35 -6.89 -13.37
C PHE A 197 -17.52 -5.54 -14.07
N GLY A 198 -16.70 -5.21 -15.07
CA GLY A 198 -16.83 -3.98 -15.85
C GLY A 198 -16.45 -2.71 -15.09
N ILE A 199 -15.75 -2.83 -13.94
CA ILE A 199 -15.27 -1.69 -13.13
C ILE A 199 -13.97 -1.12 -13.73
N SER A 200 -13.78 -1.26 -15.04
CA SER A 200 -12.66 -0.65 -15.73
C SER A 200 -13.09 0.65 -16.41
N PRO A 201 -12.49 1.79 -16.06
CA PRO A 201 -12.80 3.10 -16.67
C PRO A 201 -12.34 3.21 -18.12
N ARG A 202 -11.55 2.24 -18.61
CA ARG A 202 -11.27 2.11 -20.03
C ARG A 202 -12.43 1.38 -20.68
N GLN A 203 -13.46 2.14 -21.04
CA GLN A 203 -14.42 1.68 -22.03
C GLN A 203 -13.67 1.29 -23.30
N MET A 204 -14.00 0.11 -23.82
CA MET A 204 -13.53 -0.41 -25.09
C MET A 204 -13.76 0.66 -26.16
N MET A 205 -12.67 1.24 -26.68
CA MET A 205 -12.68 1.84 -28.02
C MET A 205 -12.53 0.72 -29.03
#